data_AF-A0A973L5H9-F1
#
_entry.id   AF-A0A973L5H9-F1
#
_cell.length_a   1.000
_cell.length_b   1.000
_cell.length_c   1.000
_cell.angle_alpha   90.00
_cell.angle_beta   90.00
_cell.angle_gamma   90.00
#
_symmetry.space_group_name_H-M   'P 1'
#
loop_
_entity.id
_entity.type
_entity.pdbx_description
1 polymer ?
#
loop_
_entity_poly.entity_id
_entity_poly.type
_entity_poly.pdbx_seq_one_letter_code
_entity_poly.pdbx_strand_id
1 'polypeptide(L)'
;MPNTTPAEPHVQAVKYTVNCVPEDGFDSHVFALTVEYRGDGRWGVFRNPHCCLGTDGQWSWGYSWEGGDREPETDAEWDSYHKGREAWLNEHRFDEETALKLAKQAAPSVSVNGITASEALRRRNAAAGGGAR
;
A
#
# COMPACT_ATOMS: atom_id res chain seq x y z
N MET A 1 -16.19 -40.81 22.34
CA MET A 1 -15.97 -39.62 21.50
C MET A 1 -14.51 -39.25 21.62
N PRO A 2 -13.69 -39.26 20.55
CA PRO A 2 -12.33 -38.73 20.66
C PRO A 2 -12.39 -37.24 21.00
N ASN A 3 -11.64 -36.84 22.04
CA ASN A 3 -11.48 -35.44 22.44
C ASN A 3 -10.56 -34.77 21.42
N THR A 4 -11.13 -34.10 20.41
CA THR A 4 -10.35 -33.25 19.52
C THR A 4 -10.08 -31.95 20.26
N THR A 5 -8.89 -31.79 20.82
CA THR A 5 -8.44 -30.49 21.32
C THR A 5 -8.59 -29.48 20.16
N PRO A 6 -9.32 -28.36 20.36
CA PRO A 6 -9.48 -27.37 19.31
C PRO A 6 -8.11 -26.83 18.91
N ALA A 7 -7.88 -26.71 17.60
CA ALA A 7 -6.64 -26.13 17.07
C ALA A 7 -6.47 -24.69 17.60
N GLU A 8 -5.24 -24.35 18.00
CA GLU A 8 -4.93 -23.01 18.48
C GLU A 8 -4.92 -22.01 17.31
N PRO A 9 -5.62 -20.87 17.42
CA PRO A 9 -5.68 -19.89 16.34
C PRO A 9 -4.34 -19.15 16.19
N HIS A 10 -3.94 -18.90 14.93
CA HIS A 10 -2.78 -18.08 14.62
C HIS A 10 -3.18 -16.61 14.47
N VAL A 11 -2.47 -15.71 15.16
CA VAL A 11 -2.66 -14.27 15.07
C VAL A 11 -1.51 -13.65 14.29
N GLN A 12 -1.83 -12.86 13.29
CA GLN A 12 -0.87 -12.08 12.50
C GLN A 12 -1.41 -10.69 12.24
N ALA A 13 -0.51 -9.71 12.16
CA ALA A 13 -0.87 -8.42 11.61
C ALA A 13 -1.20 -8.57 10.12
N VAL A 14 -2.24 -7.89 9.66
CA VAL A 14 -2.66 -7.93 8.25
C VAL A 14 -2.65 -6.55 7.58
N LYS A 15 -2.59 -5.48 8.38
CA LYS A 15 -2.73 -4.12 7.90
C LYS A 15 -2.11 -3.13 8.87
N TYR A 16 -1.33 -2.19 8.33
CA TYR A 16 -0.84 -1.01 9.01
C TYR A 16 -1.28 0.25 8.27
N THR A 17 -1.47 1.33 9.01
CA THR A 17 -1.71 2.66 8.46
C THR A 17 -0.49 3.53 8.74
N VAL A 18 0.02 4.19 7.70
CA VAL A 18 1.18 5.10 7.79
C VAL A 18 0.72 6.48 7.36
N ASN A 19 0.91 7.48 8.23
CA ASN A 19 0.46 8.85 7.98
C ASN A 19 1.39 9.87 8.63
N CYS A 20 1.55 11.03 7.98
CA CYS A 20 2.24 12.18 8.57
C CYS A 20 1.28 13.12 9.32
N VAL A 21 -0.02 13.07 9.01
CA VAL A 21 -1.04 13.90 9.65
C VAL A 21 -1.59 13.16 10.88
N PRO A 22 -1.80 13.85 12.02
CA PRO A 22 -2.38 13.22 13.22
C PRO A 22 -3.78 12.66 12.95
N GLU A 23 -4.13 11.62 13.71
CA GLU A 23 -5.36 10.82 13.55
C GLU A 23 -6.65 11.64 13.67
N ASP A 24 -6.65 12.68 14.49
CA ASP A 24 -7.78 13.57 14.78
C ASP A 24 -8.13 14.57 13.65
N GLY A 25 -7.37 14.59 12.55
CA GLY A 25 -7.64 15.47 11.42
C GLY A 25 -8.70 14.91 10.46
N PHE A 26 -9.67 15.73 10.05
CA PHE A 26 -10.73 15.37 9.10
C PHE A 26 -10.18 14.78 7.79
N ASP A 27 -9.04 15.30 7.32
CA ASP A 27 -8.36 14.88 6.08
C ASP A 27 -7.21 13.90 6.32
N SER A 28 -7.05 13.32 7.51
CA SER A 28 -5.92 12.41 7.78
C SER A 28 -5.95 11.21 6.82
N HIS A 29 -7.11 10.62 6.62
CA HIS A 29 -7.31 9.45 5.77
C HIS A 29 -6.92 9.65 4.30
N VAL A 30 -6.99 10.88 3.75
CA VAL A 30 -6.65 11.13 2.34
C VAL A 30 -5.14 11.15 2.08
N PHE A 31 -4.34 11.34 3.13
CA PHE A 31 -2.87 11.26 3.08
C PHE A 31 -2.33 9.91 3.55
N ALA A 32 -3.19 9.05 4.08
CA ALA A 32 -2.79 7.78 4.65
C ALA A 32 -2.35 6.79 3.57
N LEU A 33 -1.22 6.12 3.83
CA LEU A 33 -0.81 4.93 3.12
C LEU A 33 -1.18 3.70 3.94
N THR A 34 -1.50 2.62 3.24
CA THR A 34 -1.76 1.33 3.88
C THR A 34 -0.67 0.33 3.52
N VAL A 35 -0.17 -0.39 4.51
CA VAL A 35 0.73 -1.53 4.29
C VAL A 35 -0.06 -2.79 4.62
N GLU A 36 -0.36 -3.61 3.62
CA GLU A 36 -1.26 -4.77 3.76
C GLU A 36 -0.56 -6.08 3.43
N TYR A 37 -0.86 -7.10 4.23
CA TYR A 37 -0.41 -8.46 3.98
C TYR A 37 -1.13 -9.06 2.78
N ARG A 38 -0.38 -9.68 1.86
CA ARG A 38 -0.88 -10.22 0.59
C ARG A 38 -0.59 -11.72 0.39
N GLY A 39 -0.22 -12.42 1.46
CA GLY A 39 0.16 -13.83 1.43
C GLY A 39 1.67 -14.05 1.35
N ASP A 40 2.11 -15.26 1.71
CA ASP A 40 3.49 -15.75 1.58
C ASP A 40 4.57 -14.88 2.24
N GLY A 41 4.24 -14.24 3.38
CA GLY A 41 5.15 -13.31 4.05
C GLY A 41 5.34 -11.97 3.33
N ARG A 42 4.53 -11.70 2.29
CA ARG A 42 4.69 -10.54 1.41
C ARG A 42 3.63 -9.48 1.66
N TRP A 43 4.07 -8.23 1.64
CA TRP A 43 3.32 -7.04 1.98
C TRP A 43 3.37 -6.03 0.83
N GLY A 44 2.22 -5.41 0.52
CA GLY A 44 2.14 -4.33 -0.45
C GLY A 44 1.94 -2.98 0.24
N VAL A 45 2.45 -1.91 -0.36
CA VAL A 45 2.20 -0.52 0.08
C VAL A 45 1.19 0.10 -0.86
N PHE A 46 0.12 0.69 -0.31
CA PHE A 46 -1.03 1.17 -1.07
C PHE A 46 -1.37 2.62 -0.74
N ARG A 47 -1.65 3.40 -1.79
CA ARG A 47 -2.34 4.68 -1.73
C ARG A 47 -3.75 4.48 -2.27
N ASN A 48 -4.76 4.56 -1.40
CA ASN A 48 -6.12 4.07 -1.69
C ASN A 48 -6.08 2.55 -2.03
N PRO A 49 -7.21 1.83 -2.12
CA PRO A 49 -7.18 0.35 -2.15
C PRO A 49 -6.64 -0.27 -3.45
N HIS A 50 -6.20 0.54 -4.43
CA HIS A 50 -5.90 0.07 -5.79
C HIS A 50 -4.54 0.51 -6.34
N CYS A 51 -3.84 1.45 -5.69
CA CYS A 51 -2.60 2.02 -6.22
C CYS A 51 -1.42 1.57 -5.36
N CYS A 52 -0.57 0.70 -5.90
CA CYS A 52 0.51 0.01 -5.20
C CYS A 52 1.88 0.64 -5.50
N LEU A 53 2.75 0.75 -4.50
CA LEU A 53 4.10 1.30 -4.66
C LEU A 53 5.06 0.20 -5.13
N GLY A 54 5.82 0.48 -6.19
CA GLY A 54 6.90 -0.36 -6.71
C GLY A 54 8.25 -0.11 -6.04
N THR A 55 9.20 -1.02 -6.27
CA THR A 55 10.63 -0.88 -5.87
C THR A 55 11.28 0.39 -6.41
N ASP A 56 10.81 0.90 -7.55
CA ASP A 56 11.28 2.10 -8.23
C ASP A 56 10.68 3.40 -7.65
N GLY A 57 9.80 3.29 -6.65
CA GLY A 57 9.09 4.40 -6.04
C GLY A 57 7.93 4.94 -6.88
N GLN A 58 7.57 4.29 -7.99
CA GLN A 58 6.40 4.64 -8.79
C GLN A 58 5.15 3.94 -8.28
N TRP A 59 4.01 4.56 -8.57
CA TRP A 59 2.70 4.03 -8.21
C TRP A 59 2.10 3.27 -9.41
N SER A 60 1.68 2.04 -9.20
CA SER A 60 1.08 1.16 -10.20
C SER A 60 -0.33 0.73 -9.80
N TRP A 61 -1.25 0.67 -10.76
CA TRP A 61 -2.63 0.20 -10.54
C TRP A 61 -2.77 -1.33 -10.65
N GLY A 62 -1.72 -2.04 -11.01
CA GLY A 62 -1.74 -3.47 -11.25
C GLY A 62 -0.89 -3.88 -12.46
N TYR A 63 -0.77 -5.20 -12.65
CA TYR A 63 -0.21 -5.76 -13.87
C TYR A 63 -1.22 -5.62 -15.02
N SER A 64 -0.78 -5.07 -16.15
CA SER A 64 -1.54 -5.03 -17.40
C SER A 64 -1.01 -6.07 -18.36
N TRP A 65 -1.90 -6.90 -18.90
CA TRP A 65 -1.58 -7.85 -19.96
C TRP A 65 -1.22 -7.12 -21.25
N GLU A 66 -0.21 -7.62 -21.98
CA GLU A 66 0.26 -7.02 -23.23
C GLU A 66 -0.71 -7.19 -24.41
N GLY A 67 -1.63 -8.15 -24.32
CA GLY A 67 -2.70 -8.33 -25.30
C GLY A 67 -3.82 -7.29 -25.20
N GLY A 68 -3.72 -6.33 -24.27
CA GLY A 68 -4.74 -5.31 -24.05
C GLY A 68 -6.00 -5.91 -23.44
N ASP A 69 -7.16 -5.62 -24.03
CA ASP A 69 -8.47 -6.02 -23.50
C ASP A 69 -8.83 -7.49 -23.78
N ARG A 70 -8.08 -8.18 -24.65
CA ARG A 70 -8.33 -9.61 -24.91
C ARG A 70 -7.73 -10.48 -23.82
N GLU A 71 -8.39 -11.58 -23.51
CA GLU A 71 -7.83 -12.60 -22.63
C GLU A 71 -6.72 -13.40 -23.37
N PRO A 72 -5.73 -13.96 -22.66
CA PRO A 72 -4.82 -14.95 -23.23
C PRO A 72 -5.61 -16.17 -23.74
N GLU A 73 -5.33 -16.63 -24.96
CA GLU A 73 -6.10 -17.72 -25.59
C GLU A 73 -5.28 -19.00 -25.74
N THR A 74 -3.95 -18.88 -25.78
CA THR A 74 -3.04 -20.03 -25.95
C THR A 74 -2.23 -20.29 -24.69
N ASP A 75 -1.76 -21.52 -24.51
CA ASP A 75 -0.88 -21.88 -23.38
C ASP A 75 0.36 -20.97 -23.31
N ALA A 76 0.96 -20.64 -24.46
CA ALA A 76 2.12 -19.74 -24.52
C ALA A 76 1.79 -18.30 -24.07
N GLU A 77 0.58 -17.82 -24.35
CA GLU A 77 0.12 -16.50 -23.89
C GLU A 77 -0.20 -16.51 -22.39
N TRP A 78 -0.83 -17.58 -21.89
CA TRP A 78 -1.01 -17.78 -20.46
C TRP A 78 0.32 -17.82 -19.72
N ASP A 79 1.31 -18.56 -20.22
CA ASP A 79 2.66 -18.59 -19.65
C ASP A 79 3.29 -17.19 -19.59
N SER A 80 3.11 -16.39 -20.64
CA SER A 80 3.60 -15.01 -20.71
C SER A 80 2.91 -14.11 -19.68
N TYR A 81 1.57 -14.17 -19.62
CA TYR A 81 0.77 -13.43 -18.65
C TYR A 81 1.21 -13.76 -17.22
N HIS A 82 1.39 -15.05 -16.90
CA HIS A 82 1.78 -15.50 -15.57
C HIS A 82 3.18 -14.98 -15.19
N LYS A 83 4.14 -15.04 -16.11
CA LYS A 83 5.50 -14.50 -15.90
C LYS A 83 5.49 -12.99 -15.68
N GLY A 84 4.77 -12.24 -16.52
CA GLY A 84 4.66 -10.79 -16.38
C GLY A 84 3.99 -10.39 -15.05
N ARG A 85 2.92 -11.11 -14.68
CA ARG A 85 2.24 -10.92 -13.40
C ARG A 85 3.17 -11.24 -12.22
N GLU A 86 3.96 -12.31 -12.28
CA GLU A 86 4.92 -12.66 -11.24
C GLU A 86 6.02 -11.61 -11.10
N ALA A 87 6.56 -11.11 -12.21
CA ALA A 87 7.53 -10.01 -12.21
C ALA A 87 6.95 -8.75 -11.55
N TRP A 88 5.74 -8.34 -11.95
CA TRP A 88 5.06 -7.21 -11.32
C TRP A 88 4.85 -7.44 -9.82
N LEU A 89 4.43 -8.63 -9.41
CA LEU A 89 4.28 -8.95 -8.00
C LEU A 89 5.60 -8.78 -7.26
N ASN A 90 6.71 -9.31 -7.78
CA ASN A 90 8.05 -9.20 -7.18
C ASN A 90 8.53 -7.76 -7.00
N GLU A 91 8.12 -6.86 -7.89
CA GLU A 91 8.42 -5.43 -7.79
C GLU A 91 7.53 -4.67 -6.79
N HIS A 92 6.34 -5.21 -6.45
CA HIS A 92 5.32 -4.48 -5.70
C HIS A 92 4.93 -5.12 -4.36
N ARG A 93 5.48 -6.29 -4.03
CA ARG A 93 5.32 -6.87 -2.68
C ARG A 93 6.65 -7.22 -2.06
N PHE A 94 6.83 -6.78 -0.84
CA PHE A 94 8.06 -6.79 -0.08
C PHE A 94 7.91 -7.64 1.19
N ASP A 95 8.99 -7.86 1.93
CA ASP A 95 8.84 -8.21 3.35
C ASP A 95 8.21 -7.05 4.14
N GLU A 96 7.70 -7.35 5.32
CA GLU A 96 6.98 -6.40 6.17
C GLU A 96 7.82 -5.15 6.50
N GLU A 97 9.08 -5.35 6.88
CA GLU A 97 9.97 -4.28 7.29
C GLU A 97 10.25 -3.32 6.13
N THR A 98 10.58 -3.87 4.96
CA THR A 98 10.79 -3.11 3.73
C THR A 98 9.54 -2.37 3.31
N ALA A 99 8.35 -2.99 3.36
CA ALA A 99 7.10 -2.32 3.04
C ALA A 99 6.83 -1.13 3.98
N LEU A 100 7.03 -1.29 5.29
CA LEU A 100 6.89 -0.21 6.26
C LEU A 100 7.91 0.92 6.03
N LYS A 101 9.15 0.56 5.68
CA LYS A 101 10.20 1.55 5.35
C LYS A 101 9.83 2.36 4.12
N LEU A 102 9.41 1.70 3.03
CA LEU A 102 8.98 2.36 1.80
C LEU A 102 7.76 3.26 2.04
N ALA A 103 6.78 2.79 2.81
CA ALA A 103 5.61 3.59 3.18
C ALA A 103 6.00 4.85 3.97
N LYS A 104 6.92 4.75 4.93
CA LYS A 104 7.40 5.92 5.70
C LYS A 104 8.16 6.92 4.82
N GLN A 105 8.90 6.44 3.82
CA GLN A 105 9.60 7.29 2.87
C GLN A 105 8.65 8.00 1.90
N ALA A 106 7.59 7.31 1.45
CA ALA A 106 6.60 7.85 0.52
C ALA A 106 5.56 8.76 1.19
N ALA A 107 5.19 8.52 2.46
CA ALA A 107 4.12 9.25 3.14
C ALA A 107 4.25 10.80 3.07
N PRO A 108 5.43 11.42 3.24
CA PRO A 108 5.61 12.87 3.13
C PRO A 108 5.23 13.47 1.77
N SER A 109 5.40 12.71 0.68
CA SER A 109 5.19 13.17 -0.70
C SER A 109 3.79 12.88 -1.24
N VAL A 110 2.97 12.11 -0.51
CA VAL A 110 1.57 11.88 -0.86
C VAL A 110 0.86 13.23 -1.00
N SER A 111 0.27 13.47 -2.16
CA SER A 111 -0.42 14.71 -2.47
C SER A 111 -1.92 14.50 -2.71
N VAL A 112 -2.71 15.48 -2.29
CA VAL A 112 -4.16 15.58 -2.50
C VAL A 112 -4.44 17.01 -2.96
N ASN A 113 -5.07 17.18 -4.12
CA ASN A 113 -5.35 18.49 -4.71
C ASN A 113 -4.12 19.43 -4.79
N GLY A 114 -2.93 18.87 -5.08
CA GLY A 114 -1.67 19.61 -5.18
C GLY A 114 -1.00 19.97 -3.84
N ILE A 115 -1.58 19.58 -2.71
CA ILE A 115 -1.01 19.78 -1.37
C ILE A 115 -0.42 18.45 -0.90
N THR A 116 0.85 18.44 -0.46
CA THR A 116 1.49 17.25 0.10
C THR A 116 1.14 17.06 1.57
N ALA A 117 1.28 15.84 2.10
CA ALA A 117 1.07 15.54 3.51
C ALA A 117 1.96 16.43 4.42
N SER A 118 3.22 16.64 4.04
CA SER A 118 4.12 17.54 4.77
C SER A 118 3.68 19.01 4.73
N GLU A 119 3.14 19.47 3.59
CA GLU A 119 2.58 20.82 3.47
C GLU A 119 1.33 20.98 4.35
N ALA A 120 0.42 20.02 4.31
CA ALA A 120 -0.80 20.00 5.12
C ALA A 120 -0.45 20.07 6.63
N LEU A 121 0.52 19.27 7.07
CA LEU A 121 1.00 19.30 8.45
C LEU A 121 1.56 20.67 8.84
N ARG A 122 2.36 21.31 7.96
CA ARG A 122 2.92 22.64 8.22
C ARG A 122 1.82 23.69 8.38
N ARG A 123 0.79 23.66 7.52
CA ARG A 123 -0.36 24.58 7.59
C ARG A 123 -1.16 24.40 8.88
N ARG A 124 -1.40 23.16 9.29
CA ARG A 124 -2.07 22.83 10.56
C ARG A 124 -1.31 23.42 11.75
N ASN A 125 0.00 23.20 11.80
CA ASN A 125 0.83 23.69 12.90
C ASN A 125 0.87 25.23 12.95
N ALA A 126 0.90 25.89 11.79
CA ALA A 126 0.84 27.35 11.71
C ALA A 126 -0.51 27.91 12.20
N ALA A 127 -1.64 27.27 11.85
CA ALA A 127 -2.96 27.68 12.31
C ALA A 127 -3.15 27.50 13.83
N ALA A 128 -2.64 26.41 14.40
CA ALA A 128 -2.68 26.15 15.84
C ALA A 128 -1.83 27.15 16.66
N GLY A 129 -0.72 27.66 16.10
CA GLY A 129 0.13 28.67 16.73
C GLY A 129 -0.35 30.12 16.58
N GLY A 130 -1.31 30.38 15.68
CA GLY A 130 -1.82 31.72 15.39
C GLY A 130 -3.03 32.16 16.22
N GLY A 131 -3.63 31.25 17.03
CA GLY A 131 -4.80 31.52 17.87
C GLY A 131 -4.51 32.17 19.23
N ALA A 132 -3.25 32.49 19.52
CA ALA A 132 -2.85 33.20 20.73
C ALA A 132 -2.49 34.65 20.41
N ARG A 133 -3.48 35.49 20.11
CA ARG A 133 -3.39 36.95 20.15
C ARG A 133 -4.71 37.55 20.61
#